data_AF-A0A961DT50-F1
#
_entry.id   AF-A0A961DT50-F1
#
_cell.length_a   1.000
_cell.length_b   1.000
_cell.length_c   1.000
_cell.angle_alpha   90.00
_cell.angle_beta   90.00
_cell.angle_gamma   90.00
#
_symmetry.space_group_name_H-M   'P 1'
#
loop_
_entity.id
_entity.type
_entity.pdbx_description
1 polymer ?
#
loop_
_entity_poly.entity_id
_entity_poly.type
_entity_poly.pdbx_seq_one_letter_code
_entity_poly.pdbx_strand_id
1 'polypeptide(L)'
;MALSIVTANVNGIRAALKRDMESWVSAAAPDIMALQEVRAPDALVRDVIEELCEGGWHVVHSEAAAKGRSGVAVVSRVPIVGTTDAEAAGFSARFWDQGRWVEAEFATAEGTPLSVISSYVHTGDAEDEGRMEEKLAFFDEAVQRIEHLRDTGHHVLWTGDLNI
;
A
#
# COMPACT_ATOMS: atom_id res chain seq x y z
N MET A 1 -16.81 -15.43 6.18
CA MET A 1 -15.71 -15.34 7.18
C MET A 1 -15.34 -13.88 7.32
N ALA A 2 -14.90 -13.45 8.51
CA ALA A 2 -14.41 -12.09 8.69
C ALA A 2 -13.03 -11.96 8.04
N LEU A 3 -12.79 -10.84 7.35
CA LEU A 3 -11.50 -10.53 6.73
C LEU A 3 -10.66 -9.72 7.72
N SER A 4 -9.43 -10.17 7.97
CA SER A 4 -8.47 -9.50 8.84
C SER A 4 -7.42 -8.76 8.00
N ILE A 5 -7.26 -7.47 8.28
CA ILE A 5 -6.38 -6.58 7.52
C ILE A 5 -5.48 -5.85 8.49
N VAL A 6 -4.18 -5.85 8.22
CA VAL A 6 -3.19 -5.05 8.96
C VAL A 6 -2.53 -4.04 8.04
N THR A 7 -2.08 -2.93 8.62
CA THR A 7 -1.27 -1.93 7.93
C THR A 7 -0.03 -1.63 8.74
N ALA A 8 1.12 -1.51 8.08
CA ALA A 8 2.40 -1.28 8.74
C ALA A 8 3.37 -0.50 7.85
N ASN A 9 3.88 0.63 8.37
CA ASN A 9 5.10 1.22 7.86
C ASN A 9 6.28 0.38 8.35
N VAL A 10 6.95 -0.31 7.42
CA VAL A 10 8.02 -1.27 7.75
C VAL A 10 9.42 -0.66 7.75
N ASN A 11 9.57 0.60 7.32
CA ASN A 11 10.86 1.31 7.26
C ASN A 11 12.00 0.47 6.64
N GLY A 12 11.67 -0.25 5.56
CA GLY A 12 12.51 -1.19 4.84
C GLY A 12 12.15 -2.65 5.14
N ILE A 13 11.60 -3.35 4.16
CA ILE A 13 11.07 -4.73 4.36
C ILE A 13 12.15 -5.74 4.78
N ARG A 14 13.37 -5.65 4.23
CA ARG A 14 14.51 -6.46 4.71
C ARG A 14 14.89 -6.17 6.15
N ALA A 15 14.80 -4.91 6.56
CA ALA A 15 15.14 -4.52 7.92
C ALA A 15 14.06 -5.01 8.89
N ALA A 16 12.79 -4.96 8.48
CA ALA A 16 11.68 -5.52 9.23
C ALA A 16 11.82 -7.06 9.39
N LEU A 17 12.12 -7.80 8.32
CA LEU A 17 12.41 -9.23 8.39
C LEU A 17 13.52 -9.55 9.41
N LYS A 18 14.65 -8.82 9.35
CA LYS A 18 15.75 -8.96 10.34
C LYS A 18 15.36 -8.63 11.78
N ARG A 19 14.27 -7.88 11.97
CA ARG A 19 13.72 -7.46 13.27
C ARG A 19 12.52 -8.33 13.67
N ASP A 20 12.47 -9.56 13.19
CA ASP A 20 11.49 -10.57 13.61
C ASP A 20 10.04 -10.23 13.19
N MET A 21 9.89 -9.63 11.99
CA MET A 21 8.57 -9.39 11.40
C MET A 21 7.79 -10.68 11.18
N GLU A 22 8.46 -11.81 10.93
CA GLU A 22 7.84 -13.13 10.77
C GLU A 22 6.99 -13.51 12.00
N SER A 23 7.55 -13.38 13.21
CA SER A 23 6.81 -13.68 14.44
C SER A 23 5.59 -12.79 14.61
N TRP A 24 5.69 -11.51 14.22
CA TRP A 24 4.56 -10.58 14.25
C TRP A 24 3.46 -10.97 13.25
N VAL A 25 3.83 -11.29 11.99
CA VAL A 25 2.88 -11.73 10.95
C VAL A 25 2.21 -13.04 11.36
N SER A 26 2.97 -13.98 11.92
CA SER A 26 2.46 -15.27 12.40
C SER A 26 1.47 -15.09 13.55
N ALA A 27 1.78 -14.24 14.53
CA ALA A 27 0.90 -13.95 15.66
C ALA A 27 -0.37 -13.19 15.27
N ALA A 28 -0.27 -12.23 14.34
CA ALA A 28 -1.41 -11.47 13.85
C ALA A 28 -2.28 -12.27 12.88
N ALA A 29 -1.68 -13.23 12.16
CA ALA A 29 -2.29 -14.07 11.14
C ALA A 29 -3.23 -13.33 10.17
N PRO A 30 -2.80 -12.20 9.56
CA PRO A 30 -3.69 -11.40 8.72
C PRO A 30 -4.00 -12.11 7.40
N ASP A 31 -5.16 -11.80 6.82
CA ASP A 31 -5.52 -12.18 5.46
C ASP A 31 -4.88 -11.23 4.44
N ILE A 32 -4.80 -9.93 4.78
CA ILE A 32 -4.23 -8.87 3.94
C ILE A 32 -3.30 -7.97 4.78
N MET A 33 -2.15 -7.63 4.22
CA MET A 33 -1.21 -6.65 4.76
C MET A 33 -1.02 -5.50 3.78
N ALA A 34 -1.20 -4.27 4.24
CA ALA A 34 -0.82 -3.05 3.53
C ALA A 34 0.48 -2.50 4.11
N LEU A 35 1.56 -2.55 3.34
CA LEU A 35 2.91 -2.21 3.79
C LEU A 35 3.36 -0.87 3.19
N GLN A 36 3.97 0.00 4.00
CA GLN A 36 4.54 1.27 3.58
C GLN A 36 6.05 1.31 3.84
N GLU A 37 6.76 2.15 3.10
CA GLU A 37 8.22 2.27 3.14
C GLU A 37 8.93 0.92 2.97
N VAL A 38 8.50 0.14 1.99
CA VAL A 38 9.08 -1.18 1.68
C VAL A 38 10.55 -1.06 1.28
N ARG A 39 10.94 0.02 0.57
CA ARG A 39 12.32 0.41 0.23
C ARG A 39 13.14 -0.67 -0.48
N ALA A 40 12.51 -1.35 -1.42
CA ALA A 40 13.11 -2.47 -2.14
C ALA A 40 12.60 -2.56 -3.58
N PRO A 41 13.40 -3.12 -4.51
CA PRO A 41 12.91 -3.51 -5.83
C PRO A 41 11.87 -4.64 -5.74
N ASP A 42 10.95 -4.71 -6.69
CA ASP A 42 9.83 -5.67 -6.70
C ASP A 42 10.27 -7.13 -6.48
N ALA A 43 11.31 -7.58 -7.19
CA ALA A 43 11.82 -8.95 -7.05
C ALA A 43 12.21 -9.29 -5.59
N LEU A 44 12.88 -8.36 -4.92
CA LEU A 44 13.29 -8.54 -3.53
C LEU A 44 12.10 -8.49 -2.57
N VAL A 45 11.08 -7.67 -2.87
CA VAL A 45 9.85 -7.66 -2.07
C VAL A 45 9.21 -9.04 -2.12
N ARG A 46 9.09 -9.63 -3.31
CA ARG A 46 8.53 -10.97 -3.48
C ARG A 46 9.34 -12.02 -2.72
N ASP A 47 10.67 -12.01 -2.85
CA ASP A 47 11.55 -12.92 -2.10
C ASP A 47 11.33 -12.83 -0.58
N VAL A 48 11.24 -11.60 -0.03
CA VAL A 48 11.02 -11.40 1.41
C VAL A 48 9.61 -11.82 1.83
N ILE A 49 8.59 -11.61 0.99
CA ILE A 49 7.23 -12.09 1.31
C ILE A 49 7.18 -13.61 1.31
N GLU A 50 7.85 -14.29 0.36
CA GLU A 50 7.96 -15.75 0.35
C GLU A 50 8.68 -16.29 1.60
N GLU A 51 9.63 -15.53 2.17
CA GLU A 51 10.29 -15.88 3.44
C GLU A 51 9.39 -15.61 4.66
N LEU A 52 8.67 -14.49 4.69
CA LEU A 52 7.78 -14.10 5.80
C LEU A 52 6.53 -14.98 5.91
N CYS A 53 6.10 -15.56 4.80
CA CYS A 53 4.80 -16.14 4.66
C CYS A 53 4.89 -17.51 3.96
N GLU A 54 4.35 -18.56 4.59
CA GLU A 54 4.18 -19.84 3.90
C GLU A 54 3.36 -19.62 2.60
N GLY A 55 3.86 -20.18 1.50
CA GLY A 55 3.54 -19.76 0.13
C GLY A 55 2.05 -19.64 -0.25
N GLY A 56 1.80 -19.03 -1.41
CA GLY A 56 0.42 -18.77 -1.90
C GLY A 56 -0.08 -17.35 -1.62
N TRP A 57 0.81 -16.44 -1.26
CA TRP A 57 0.49 -15.02 -1.12
C TRP A 57 0.59 -14.28 -2.44
N HIS A 58 -0.36 -13.39 -2.66
CA HIS A 58 -0.42 -12.46 -3.77
C HIS A 58 0.23 -11.13 -3.36
N VAL A 59 1.03 -10.55 -4.25
CA VAL A 59 1.76 -9.30 -3.99
C VAL A 59 1.52 -8.30 -5.11
N VAL A 60 1.02 -7.13 -4.73
CA VAL A 60 0.93 -5.93 -5.57
C VAL A 60 1.83 -4.88 -4.94
N HIS A 61 2.76 -4.34 -5.70
CA HIS A 61 3.78 -3.44 -5.20
C HIS A 61 3.98 -2.28 -6.16
N SER A 62 4.03 -1.07 -5.60
CA SER A 62 4.44 0.13 -6.30
C SER A 62 5.86 0.46 -5.86
N GLU A 63 6.82 0.12 -6.72
CA GLU A 63 8.23 0.44 -6.53
C GLU A 63 8.47 1.94 -6.74
N ALA A 64 9.29 2.55 -5.87
CA ALA A 64 9.74 3.92 -6.06
C ALA A 64 10.97 3.98 -7.00
N ALA A 65 10.94 4.85 -8.01
CA ALA A 65 12.09 5.10 -8.89
C ALA A 65 13.33 5.58 -8.09
N ALA A 66 13.10 6.37 -7.03
CA ALA A 66 14.12 6.74 -6.06
C ALA A 66 14.49 5.54 -5.17
N LYS A 67 15.51 4.77 -5.61
CA LYS A 67 15.96 3.55 -4.95
C LYS A 67 16.16 3.71 -3.44
N GLY A 68 15.50 2.82 -2.68
CA GLY A 68 15.65 2.71 -1.23
C GLY A 68 14.96 3.80 -0.39
N ARG A 69 14.07 4.62 -1.00
CA ARG A 69 13.36 5.70 -0.29
C ARG A 69 11.95 5.31 0.16
N SER A 70 11.07 5.03 -0.79
CA SER A 70 9.64 4.78 -0.55
C SER A 70 9.28 3.34 -0.94
N GLY A 71 8.11 3.12 -1.53
CA GLY A 71 7.60 1.82 -1.93
C GLY A 71 6.46 1.40 -1.03
N VAL A 72 5.34 1.00 -1.62
CA VAL A 72 4.15 0.50 -0.93
C VAL A 72 3.72 -0.81 -1.54
N ALA A 73 3.18 -1.71 -0.72
CA ALA A 73 2.66 -2.99 -1.19
C ALA A 73 1.34 -3.35 -0.52
N VAL A 74 0.51 -4.11 -1.23
CA VAL A 74 -0.57 -4.91 -0.65
C VAL A 74 -0.23 -6.39 -0.87
N VAL A 75 -0.23 -7.15 0.22
CA VAL A 75 0.15 -8.56 0.28
C VAL A 75 -1.02 -9.34 0.85
N SER A 76 -1.48 -10.40 0.17
CA SER A 76 -2.73 -11.07 0.54
C SER A 76 -2.70 -12.59 0.39
N ARG A 77 -3.30 -13.33 1.32
CA ARG A 77 -3.60 -14.78 1.16
C ARG A 77 -4.79 -15.04 0.23
N VAL A 78 -5.70 -14.06 0.16
CA VAL A 78 -6.90 -14.13 -0.67
C VAL A 78 -6.58 -13.62 -2.08
N PRO A 79 -7.14 -14.22 -3.14
CA PRO A 79 -6.91 -13.77 -4.51
C PRO A 79 -7.24 -12.29 -4.70
N ILE A 80 -6.30 -11.58 -5.33
CA ILE A 80 -6.48 -10.21 -5.78
C ILE A 80 -7.13 -10.27 -7.17
N VAL A 81 -8.28 -9.63 -7.33
CA VAL A 81 -9.08 -9.68 -8.58
C VAL A 81 -8.87 -8.45 -9.48
N GLY A 82 -8.28 -7.39 -8.93
CA GLY A 82 -7.94 -6.16 -9.65
C GLY A 82 -6.82 -5.40 -8.94
N THR A 83 -6.06 -4.63 -9.71
CA THR A 83 -4.95 -3.82 -9.20
C THR A 83 -4.97 -2.45 -9.85
N THR A 84 -4.63 -1.42 -9.10
CA THR A 84 -4.53 -0.05 -9.64
C THR A 84 -3.31 0.63 -9.03
N ASP A 85 -2.43 1.16 -9.87
CA ASP A 85 -1.31 2.01 -9.46
C ASP A 85 -1.71 3.49 -9.47
N ALA A 86 -0.77 4.39 -9.16
CA ALA A 86 -1.05 5.82 -9.14
C ALA A 86 -1.52 6.36 -10.50
N GLU A 87 -0.95 5.89 -11.61
CA GLU A 87 -1.34 6.33 -12.96
C GLU A 87 -2.78 5.92 -13.28
N ALA A 88 -3.11 4.64 -13.11
CA ALA A 88 -4.46 4.13 -13.33
C ALA A 88 -5.48 4.70 -12.33
N ALA A 89 -5.04 5.13 -11.15
CA ALA A 89 -5.88 5.81 -10.16
C ALA A 89 -6.14 7.29 -10.51
N GLY A 90 -5.53 7.83 -11.57
CA GLY A 90 -5.75 9.20 -12.03
C GLY A 90 -4.90 10.24 -11.31
N PHE A 91 -3.83 9.83 -10.62
CA PHE A 91 -2.86 10.77 -10.07
C PHE A 91 -2.13 11.50 -11.21
N SER A 92 -1.60 12.69 -10.92
CA SER A 92 -0.74 13.43 -11.82
C SER A 92 0.58 12.69 -12.06
N ALA A 93 1.16 12.89 -13.25
CA ALA A 93 2.41 12.22 -13.68
C ALA A 93 3.59 12.36 -12.71
N ARG A 94 3.63 13.43 -11.92
CA ARG A 94 4.66 13.63 -10.91
C ARG A 94 4.63 12.60 -9.77
N PHE A 95 3.54 11.86 -9.58
CA PHE A 95 3.37 10.91 -8.48
C PHE A 95 3.49 9.44 -8.91
N TRP A 96 3.48 9.15 -10.23
CA TRP A 96 3.38 7.79 -10.76
C TRP A 96 4.51 6.87 -10.30
N ASP A 97 5.74 7.38 -10.26
CA ASP A 97 6.94 6.61 -9.97
C ASP A 97 7.47 6.80 -8.54
N GLN A 98 6.71 7.47 -7.68
CA GLN A 98 7.14 7.77 -6.32
C GLN A 98 6.98 6.60 -5.34
N GLY A 99 6.26 5.54 -5.72
CA GLY A 99 6.03 4.37 -4.87
C GLY A 99 5.22 4.70 -3.61
N ARG A 100 4.15 5.50 -3.76
CA ARG A 100 3.35 6.04 -2.64
C ARG A 100 1.88 5.63 -2.64
N TRP A 101 1.44 4.91 -3.68
CA TRP A 101 0.06 4.47 -3.83
C TRP A 101 -0.02 3.13 -4.57
N VAL A 102 -0.79 2.21 -4.02
CA VAL A 102 -1.20 0.98 -4.72
C VAL A 102 -2.52 0.47 -4.16
N GLU A 103 -3.37 -0.02 -5.05
CA GLU A 103 -4.68 -0.57 -4.73
C GLU A 103 -4.73 -2.05 -5.12
N ALA A 104 -5.35 -2.85 -4.26
CA ALA A 104 -5.73 -4.23 -4.57
C ALA A 104 -7.23 -4.40 -4.32
N GLU A 105 -7.91 -5.00 -5.28
CA GLU A 105 -9.34 -5.30 -5.23
C GLU A 105 -9.58 -6.75 -4.84
N PHE A 106 -10.59 -6.96 -4.00
CA PHE A 106 -11.01 -8.25 -3.49
C PHE A 106 -12.51 -8.44 -3.69
N ALA A 107 -12.90 -9.62 -4.19
CA ALA A 107 -14.29 -10.01 -4.21
C ALA A 107 -14.78 -10.26 -2.77
N THR A 108 -15.97 -9.77 -2.43
CA THR A 108 -16.62 -10.05 -1.15
C THR A 108 -17.78 -11.02 -1.32
N ALA A 109 -18.18 -11.68 -0.22
CA ALA A 109 -19.32 -12.60 -0.24
C ALA A 109 -20.65 -11.90 -0.53
N GLU A 110 -20.74 -10.58 -0.31
CA GLU A 110 -21.93 -9.77 -0.53
C GLU A 110 -22.04 -9.27 -1.98
N GLY A 111 -21.01 -9.52 -2.81
CA GLY A 111 -20.95 -9.12 -4.21
C GLY A 111 -20.43 -7.69 -4.44
N THR A 112 -20.38 -6.86 -3.40
CA THR A 112 -19.74 -5.54 -3.46
C THR A 112 -18.22 -5.68 -3.31
N PRO A 113 -17.40 -5.31 -4.31
CA PRO A 113 -15.94 -5.44 -4.20
C PRO A 113 -15.36 -4.53 -3.10
N LEU A 114 -14.25 -4.98 -2.50
CA LEU A 114 -13.46 -4.22 -1.54
C LEU A 114 -12.14 -3.78 -2.19
N SER A 115 -11.89 -2.48 -2.23
CA SER A 115 -10.61 -1.90 -2.61
C SER A 115 -9.79 -1.61 -1.35
N VAL A 116 -8.67 -2.30 -1.18
CA VAL A 116 -7.69 -2.04 -0.12
C VAL A 116 -6.53 -1.25 -0.70
N ILE A 117 -6.23 -0.10 -0.09
CA ILE A 117 -5.21 0.83 -0.55
C ILE A 117 -4.07 0.84 0.46
N SER A 118 -2.83 0.70 -0.02
CA SER A 118 -1.64 1.04 0.76
C SER A 118 -1.07 2.36 0.26
N SER A 119 -1.01 3.36 1.14
CA SER A 119 -0.53 4.70 0.82
C SER A 119 0.60 5.15 1.75
N TYR A 120 1.59 5.84 1.18
CA TYR A 120 2.66 6.49 1.94
C TYR A 120 2.70 7.98 1.58
N VAL A 121 1.99 8.79 2.35
CA VAL A 121 1.87 10.21 2.07
C VAL A 121 3.17 10.93 2.42
N HIS A 122 3.48 12.01 1.72
CA HIS A 122 4.65 12.83 2.03
C HIS A 122 4.54 13.37 3.47
N THR A 123 5.67 13.38 4.19
CA THR A 123 5.72 13.93 5.55
C THR A 123 5.27 15.39 5.62
N GLY A 124 5.55 16.16 4.56
CA GLY A 124 5.40 17.61 4.55
C GLY A 124 6.42 18.27 5.48
N ASP A 125 6.38 19.60 5.54
CA ASP A 125 7.18 20.41 6.44
C ASP A 125 6.53 21.81 6.55
N ALA A 126 6.20 22.25 7.76
CA ALA A 126 5.51 23.53 7.95
C ALA A 126 6.43 24.74 7.70
N GLU A 127 7.75 24.54 7.72
CA GLU A 127 8.76 25.58 7.48
C GLU A 127 9.26 25.57 6.02
N ASP A 128 8.90 24.56 5.24
CA ASP A 128 9.21 24.43 3.81
C ASP A 128 7.90 24.30 3.01
N GLU A 129 7.48 25.43 2.46
CA GLU A 129 6.25 25.58 1.68
C GLU A 129 6.15 24.55 0.54
N GLY A 130 7.24 24.30 -0.18
CA GLY A 130 7.24 23.35 -1.29
C GLY A 130 7.00 21.90 -0.83
N ARG A 131 7.55 21.50 0.31
CA ARG A 131 7.27 20.17 0.89
C ARG A 131 5.84 20.05 1.38
N MET A 132 5.27 21.12 1.92
CA MET A 132 3.86 21.13 2.33
C MET A 132 2.92 21.08 1.13
N GLU A 133 3.19 21.87 0.08
CA GLU A 133 2.44 21.86 -1.18
C GLU A 133 2.43 20.48 -1.83
N GLU A 134 3.57 19.81 -1.91
CA GLU A 134 3.66 18.45 -2.46
C GLU A 134 2.80 17.45 -1.66
N LYS A 135 2.82 17.54 -0.32
CA LYS A 135 1.99 16.72 0.57
C LYS A 135 0.50 16.97 0.34
N LEU A 136 0.08 18.23 0.37
CA LEU A 136 -1.33 18.60 0.23
C LEU A 136 -1.87 18.19 -1.13
N ALA A 137 -1.09 18.39 -2.19
CA ALA A 137 -1.54 18.03 -3.52
C ALA A 137 -1.59 16.51 -3.76
N PHE A 138 -0.71 15.72 -3.13
CA PHE A 138 -0.87 14.26 -3.10
C PHE A 138 -2.16 13.86 -2.36
N PHE A 139 -2.44 14.51 -1.22
CA PHE A 139 -3.66 14.29 -0.46
C PHE A 139 -4.93 14.60 -1.26
N ASP A 140 -4.95 15.71 -1.97
CA ASP A 140 -6.10 16.12 -2.79
C ASP A 140 -6.41 15.07 -3.87
N GLU A 141 -5.39 14.56 -4.56
CA GLU A 141 -5.56 13.50 -5.58
C GLU A 141 -5.99 12.16 -4.96
N ALA A 142 -5.43 11.81 -3.80
CA ALA A 142 -5.85 10.62 -3.05
C ALA A 142 -7.32 10.70 -2.62
N VAL A 143 -7.77 11.85 -2.13
CA VAL A 143 -9.17 12.08 -1.76
C VAL A 143 -10.07 11.95 -2.99
N GLN A 144 -9.72 12.59 -4.11
CA GLN A 144 -10.47 12.47 -5.36
C GLN A 144 -10.62 11.00 -5.81
N ARG A 145 -9.56 10.20 -5.71
CA ARG A 145 -9.60 8.78 -6.02
C ARG A 145 -10.55 8.00 -5.09
N ILE A 146 -10.50 8.28 -3.80
CA ILE A 146 -11.37 7.61 -2.81
C ILE A 146 -12.83 7.96 -3.04
N GLU A 147 -13.13 9.22 -3.36
CA GLU A 147 -14.49 9.64 -3.70
C GLU A 147 -14.99 8.96 -4.98
N HIS A 148 -14.13 8.86 -6.00
CA HIS A 148 -14.46 8.11 -7.20
C HIS A 148 -14.79 6.63 -6.91
N LEU A 149 -13.97 5.94 -6.09
CA LEU A 149 -14.23 4.55 -5.69
C LEU A 149 -15.52 4.40 -4.86
N ARG A 150 -15.83 5.39 -4.02
CA ARG A 150 -17.10 5.41 -3.28
C ARG A 150 -18.28 5.52 -4.24
N ASP A 151 -18.16 6.33 -5.29
CA ASP A 151 -19.23 6.56 -6.27
C ASP A 151 -19.43 5.35 -7.21
N THR A 152 -18.43 4.49 -7.40
CA THR A 152 -18.61 3.19 -8.10
C THR A 152 -19.30 2.14 -7.23
N GLY A 153 -19.58 2.46 -5.95
CA GLY A 153 -20.23 1.57 -5.00
C GLY A 153 -19.31 0.55 -4.33
N HIS A 154 -17.99 0.68 -4.48
CA HIS A 154 -17.02 -0.19 -3.81
C HIS A 154 -17.00 0.07 -2.30
N HIS A 155 -16.69 -0.97 -1.53
CA HIS A 155 -16.12 -0.76 -0.21
C HIS A 155 -14.69 -0.26 -0.36
N VAL A 156 -14.34 0.80 0.33
CA VAL A 156 -12.99 1.40 0.24
C VAL A 156 -12.35 1.37 1.61
N LEU A 157 -11.19 0.71 1.71
CA LEU A 157 -10.33 0.75 2.88
C LEU A 157 -9.02 1.45 2.51
N TRP A 158 -8.95 2.73 2.85
CA TRP A 158 -7.70 3.49 2.74
C TRP A 158 -6.84 3.26 3.98
N THR A 159 -5.71 2.58 3.79
CA THR A 159 -4.70 2.40 4.84
C THR A 159 -3.39 3.06 4.43
N GLY A 160 -2.53 3.29 5.41
CA GLY A 160 -1.23 3.85 5.13
C GLY A 160 -0.65 4.63 6.29
N ASP A 161 0.51 5.21 6.00
CA ASP A 161 1.12 6.25 6.81
C ASP A 161 0.80 7.60 6.16
N LEU A 162 -0.13 8.31 6.80
CA LEU A 162 -0.67 9.59 6.35
C LEU A 162 0.23 10.77 6.72
N ASN A 163 1.17 10.57 7.64
CA ASN A 163 2.06 11.62 8.16
C ASN A 163 1.33 12.91 8.61
N ILE A 164 0.09 12.84 9.08
CA ILE A 164 -0.66 14.00 9.60
C ILE A 164 -0.47 14.12 11.12
#